data_AF-A0A507W842-F1
#
_entry.id   AF-A0A507W842-F1
#
_cell.length_a   1.000
_cell.length_b   1.000
_cell.length_c   1.000
_cell.angle_alpha   90.00
_cell.angle_beta   90.00
_cell.angle_gamma   90.00
#
_symmetry.space_group_name_H-M   'P 1'
#
loop_
_entity.id
_entity.type
_entity.pdbx_description
1 polymer ?
#
loop_
_entity_poly.entity_id
_entity_poly.type
_entity_poly.pdbx_seq_one_letter_code
_entity_poly.pdbx_strand_id
1 'polypeptide(L)'
;MFSQLQLSDNSTATTKTNRRLGALLLTGLLGFSAQAQAWWSDDWAFRKPITLDAKAAGVQGEQANMPVLIRLHEGVLKFTDVAADGADLRFVAEDDKTPLKYHIEKFDLIFNLAFVWVQVPKVAANTPVKIWMYYGNAKATAESNSKDSYDTNQIAVYHFGEKASPATDSTSYRNNATTMVATDESGLIGNAARFDGTASVSLPATVATPAGSGVTWSAWVKPAAAETSVIYAQRGANSFVVGLNNGAPYVSIDNASSPLSAQIADNSWHHLAVVANATQTTLYVDGQVRSTLAHGLASGLQGVATVGGDGTKQPFHGVVDELKIAKVARDAGAVQLESGNQGTSDKLVQFGVDEAASSSHTGYFGVIMASVTLDGWIVIGFLLVMMLISWAVMTIKGLQIGRASKANNAFLDAFQQVKGDFAQLHQATIPNGQSTLKLDEDTLDLMQDAPLMHIFHTGIDELHDRLQTDPRTGKQLRSLSAQSIEAIRATLNSSLVRETQSLNKQMVLLTIAISGGPFIGLLGTVVGVMITFAAVAAAGEVNVNAIAPGISAALAATVAGLFVAIPALFGYNYLLTRVKECSTEMHMFIESFITRMAENYNNPAALHAIADE
;
A
#
# COMPACT_ATOMS: atom_id res chain seq x y z
N MET A 1 21.41 60.89 -42.75
CA MET A 1 20.41 61.53 -41.86
C MET A 1 19.70 60.41 -41.10
N PHE A 2 19.99 60.29 -39.79
CA PHE A 2 19.30 59.53 -38.71
C PHE A 2 18.90 58.05 -38.96
N SER A 3 19.52 57.06 -38.29
CA SER A 3 19.34 56.60 -36.88
C SER A 3 18.26 55.53 -36.72
N GLN A 4 18.64 54.32 -36.26
CA GLN A 4 18.08 53.66 -35.06
C GLN A 4 18.76 52.29 -34.79
N LEU A 5 18.96 52.00 -33.50
CA LEU A 5 19.54 50.81 -32.86
C LEU A 5 18.54 49.63 -32.77
N GLN A 6 19.04 48.39 -32.64
CA GLN A 6 18.59 47.33 -31.69
C GLN A 6 19.47 46.06 -31.88
N LEU A 7 20.39 45.74 -30.97
CA LEU A 7 20.28 44.95 -29.72
C LEU A 7 20.27 43.41 -29.90
N SER A 8 21.44 42.81 -29.62
CA SER A 8 21.76 41.56 -28.88
C SER A 8 20.69 40.49 -28.70
N ASP A 9 21.02 39.25 -29.06
CA ASP A 9 20.49 38.06 -28.40
C ASP A 9 21.55 36.94 -28.36
N ASN A 10 22.23 36.78 -27.23
CA ASN A 10 23.25 35.74 -27.00
C ASN A 10 23.02 35.02 -25.65
N SER A 11 21.79 34.57 -25.37
CA SER A 11 21.40 33.96 -24.09
C SER A 11 21.01 32.46 -24.14
N THR A 12 21.61 31.64 -25.02
CA THR A 12 21.17 30.24 -25.21
C THR A 12 22.11 29.13 -24.70
N ALA A 13 23.24 29.45 -24.08
CA ALA A 13 24.20 28.41 -23.65
C ALA A 13 24.08 27.98 -22.17
N THR A 14 23.59 28.84 -21.27
CA THR A 14 23.60 28.60 -19.81
C THR A 14 22.38 27.86 -19.27
N THR A 15 21.31 27.68 -20.05
CA THR A 15 20.06 27.01 -19.64
C THR A 15 20.02 25.50 -19.88
N LYS A 16 20.95 24.93 -20.66
CA LYS A 16 20.94 23.49 -21.00
C LYS A 16 21.64 22.59 -19.97
N THR A 17 22.62 23.10 -19.24
CA THR A 17 23.43 22.29 -18.30
C THR A 17 22.69 22.02 -16.98
N ASN A 18 21.84 22.95 -16.53
CA ASN A 18 21.03 22.78 -15.31
C ASN A 18 19.87 21.78 -15.46
N ARG A 19 19.37 21.52 -16.69
CA ARG A 19 18.35 20.49 -16.92
C ARG A 19 18.90 19.06 -16.88
N ARG A 20 20.20 18.86 -17.09
CA ARG A 20 20.82 17.52 -17.09
C ARG A 20 21.23 17.04 -15.70
N LEU A 21 21.67 17.94 -14.81
CA LEU A 21 21.91 17.57 -13.40
C LEU A 21 20.62 17.29 -12.62
N GLY A 22 19.52 18.00 -12.92
CA GLY A 22 18.21 17.70 -12.32
C GLY A 22 17.60 16.37 -12.79
N ALA A 23 17.96 15.88 -13.98
CA ALA A 23 17.43 14.64 -14.54
C ALA A 23 18.15 13.38 -14.01
N LEU A 24 19.44 13.49 -13.64
CA LEU A 24 20.23 12.35 -13.15
C LEU A 24 19.94 11.96 -11.69
N LEU A 25 19.39 12.88 -10.89
CA LEU A 25 18.95 12.59 -9.51
C LEU A 25 17.55 11.95 -9.44
N LEU A 26 16.75 12.01 -10.52
CA LEU A 26 15.41 11.42 -10.56
C LEU A 26 15.38 9.94 -11.01
N THR A 27 16.45 9.45 -11.64
CA THR A 27 16.50 8.09 -12.23
C THR A 27 16.96 6.99 -11.27
N GLY A 28 17.36 7.32 -10.04
CA GLY A 28 17.84 6.35 -9.04
C GLY A 28 16.76 5.63 -8.22
N LEU A 29 15.47 5.98 -8.39
CA LEU A 29 14.38 5.53 -7.50
C LEU A 29 13.37 4.53 -8.13
N LEU A 30 13.57 4.09 -9.38
CA LEU A 30 12.60 3.24 -10.09
C LEU A 30 12.99 1.76 -10.19
N GLY A 31 13.87 1.29 -9.30
CA GLY A 31 14.45 -0.05 -9.35
C GLY A 31 13.79 -1.12 -8.47
N PHE A 32 12.52 -1.00 -8.10
CA PHE A 32 11.78 -2.09 -7.44
C PHE A 32 10.52 -2.42 -8.22
N SER A 33 10.63 -3.39 -9.13
CA SER A 33 9.48 -4.12 -9.64
C SER A 33 8.92 -4.98 -8.50
N ALA A 34 8.02 -4.42 -7.70
CA ALA A 34 7.13 -5.22 -6.88
C ALA A 34 6.28 -6.06 -7.85
N GLN A 35 6.28 -7.38 -7.69
CA GLN A 35 5.28 -8.21 -8.34
C GLN A 35 3.92 -7.74 -7.81
N ALA A 36 3.18 -7.00 -8.63
CA ALA A 36 1.82 -6.62 -8.30
C ALA A 36 1.00 -7.92 -8.23
N GLN A 37 0.69 -8.37 -7.02
CA GLN A 37 -0.42 -9.29 -6.84
C GLN A 37 -1.68 -8.51 -7.24
N ALA A 38 -2.37 -8.97 -8.28
CA ALA A 38 -3.56 -8.29 -8.78
C ALA A 38 -4.60 -8.25 -7.65
N TRP A 39 -5.13 -7.05 -7.39
CA TRP A 39 -6.18 -6.79 -6.41
C TRP A 39 -7.47 -6.53 -7.20
N TRP A 40 -8.58 -7.18 -6.84
CA TRP A 40 -9.81 -7.11 -7.64
C TRP A 40 -10.38 -5.69 -7.75
N SER A 41 -10.38 -4.94 -6.64
CA SER A 41 -10.78 -3.53 -6.61
C SER A 41 -10.14 -2.80 -5.43
N ASP A 42 -9.54 -1.64 -5.69
CA ASP A 42 -8.85 -0.80 -4.70
C ASP A 42 -9.78 -0.25 -3.60
N ASP A 43 -11.11 -0.35 -3.79
CA ASP A 43 -12.09 0.05 -2.78
C ASP A 43 -12.17 -0.92 -1.59
N TRP A 44 -11.53 -2.09 -1.68
CA TRP A 44 -11.60 -3.16 -0.69
C TRP A 44 -10.32 -3.22 0.14
N ALA A 45 -10.44 -2.96 1.44
CA ALA A 45 -9.29 -2.84 2.33
C ALA A 45 -8.59 -4.18 2.62
N PHE A 46 -9.34 -5.29 2.62
CA PHE A 46 -8.83 -6.59 2.98
C PHE A 46 -9.29 -7.67 2.01
N ARG A 47 -8.48 -8.73 1.88
CA ARG A 47 -8.89 -9.99 1.29
C ARG A 47 -8.31 -11.17 2.05
N LYS A 48 -8.99 -12.31 1.98
CA LYS A 48 -8.55 -13.57 2.56
C LYS A 48 -8.65 -14.70 1.54
N PRO A 49 -7.60 -15.50 1.36
CA PRO A 49 -7.68 -16.69 0.52
C PRO A 49 -8.48 -17.79 1.24
N ILE A 50 -9.36 -18.44 0.49
CA ILE A 50 -10.10 -19.64 0.89
C ILE A 50 -9.73 -20.74 -0.09
N THR A 51 -9.24 -21.85 0.44
CA THR A 51 -8.88 -23.05 -0.33
C THR A 51 -9.93 -24.13 -0.12
N LEU A 52 -10.40 -24.72 -1.22
CA LEU A 52 -11.37 -25.81 -1.24
C LEU A 52 -10.64 -27.13 -1.57
N ASP A 53 -10.44 -27.98 -0.56
CA ASP A 53 -9.75 -29.26 -0.67
C ASP A 53 -10.75 -30.43 -0.71
N ALA A 54 -11.25 -30.71 -1.91
CA ALA A 54 -12.20 -31.81 -2.13
C ALA A 54 -11.60 -33.19 -1.81
N LYS A 55 -10.28 -33.36 -1.92
CA LYS A 55 -9.62 -34.61 -1.55
C LYS A 55 -9.67 -34.85 -0.05
N ALA A 56 -9.34 -33.83 0.74
CA ALA A 56 -9.41 -33.89 2.20
C ALA A 56 -10.85 -34.12 2.70
N ALA A 57 -11.84 -33.59 1.96
CA ALA A 57 -13.25 -33.82 2.21
C ALA A 57 -13.78 -35.19 1.71
N GLY A 58 -12.96 -36.00 1.04
CA GLY A 58 -13.35 -37.33 0.54
C GLY A 58 -14.32 -37.29 -0.66
N VAL A 59 -14.42 -36.15 -1.32
CA VAL A 59 -15.27 -35.94 -2.49
C VAL A 59 -14.67 -36.62 -3.70
N GLN A 60 -15.49 -37.37 -4.45
CA GLN A 60 -15.07 -38.02 -5.69
C GLN A 60 -15.42 -37.21 -6.93
N GLY A 61 -14.55 -37.31 -7.94
CA GLY A 61 -14.76 -36.69 -9.24
C GLY A 61 -14.70 -35.17 -9.22
N GLU A 62 -15.41 -34.56 -10.17
CA GLU A 62 -15.51 -33.12 -10.36
C GLU A 62 -16.97 -32.71 -10.26
N GLN A 63 -17.24 -31.67 -9.47
CA GLN A 63 -18.58 -31.16 -9.21
C GLN A 63 -18.65 -29.71 -9.69
N ALA A 64 -19.62 -29.42 -10.57
CA ALA A 64 -19.78 -28.10 -11.18
C ALA A 64 -20.94 -27.31 -10.53
N ASN A 65 -20.78 -25.99 -10.44
CA ASN A 65 -21.78 -25.04 -9.93
C ASN A 65 -22.35 -25.40 -8.54
N MET A 66 -21.49 -25.93 -7.66
CA MET A 66 -21.91 -26.35 -6.32
C MET A 66 -21.92 -25.15 -5.36
N PRO A 67 -22.98 -24.97 -4.55
CA PRO A 67 -22.95 -24.06 -3.43
C PRO A 67 -22.07 -24.65 -2.32
N VAL A 68 -21.09 -23.88 -1.86
CA VAL A 68 -20.20 -24.22 -0.75
C VAL A 68 -20.50 -23.29 0.42
N LEU A 69 -20.70 -23.87 1.60
CA LEU A 69 -20.88 -23.14 2.84
C LEU A 69 -19.52 -22.67 3.37
N ILE A 70 -19.41 -21.36 3.57
CA ILE A 70 -18.31 -20.68 4.23
C ILE A 70 -18.79 -20.26 5.62
N ARG A 71 -18.17 -20.81 6.66
CA ARG A 71 -18.44 -20.46 8.06
C ARG A 71 -17.44 -19.43 8.53
N LEU A 72 -17.92 -18.23 8.85
CA LEU A 72 -17.10 -17.15 9.37
C LEU A 72 -17.34 -17.06 10.88
N HIS A 73 -16.27 -17.02 11.64
CA HIS A 73 -16.29 -16.83 13.09
C HIS A 73 -15.08 -15.98 13.51
N GLU A 74 -15.01 -15.56 14.77
CA GLU A 74 -13.95 -14.65 15.28
C GLU A 74 -12.51 -15.09 14.97
N GLY A 75 -12.26 -16.39 14.84
CA GLY A 75 -10.94 -16.94 14.49
C GLY A 75 -10.59 -16.86 13.00
N VAL A 76 -11.57 -16.56 12.16
CA VAL A 76 -11.44 -16.45 10.71
C VAL A 76 -11.62 -15.02 10.25
N LEU A 77 -12.68 -14.34 10.69
CA LEU A 77 -13.02 -12.97 10.28
C LEU A 77 -13.11 -12.09 11.52
N LYS A 78 -12.51 -10.90 11.46
CA LYS A 78 -12.69 -9.86 12.47
C LYS A 78 -13.95 -9.06 12.15
N PHE A 79 -15.04 -9.32 12.87
CA PHE A 79 -16.36 -8.76 12.57
C PHE A 79 -16.46 -7.23 12.74
N THR A 80 -15.48 -6.59 13.37
CA THR A 80 -15.40 -5.12 13.44
C THR A 80 -14.95 -4.47 12.13
N ASP A 81 -14.35 -5.26 11.23
CA ASP A 81 -13.75 -4.76 9.98
C ASP A 81 -14.69 -4.98 8.78
N VAL A 82 -15.94 -5.36 9.05
CA VAL A 82 -17.01 -5.58 8.08
C VAL A 82 -18.27 -4.81 8.47
N ALA A 83 -19.13 -4.56 7.50
CA ALA A 83 -20.44 -3.97 7.70
C ALA A 83 -21.31 -4.85 8.60
N ALA A 84 -22.21 -4.21 9.35
CA ALA A 84 -23.03 -4.87 10.36
C ALA A 84 -23.98 -5.95 9.81
N ASP A 85 -24.28 -5.90 8.52
CA ASP A 85 -25.11 -6.84 7.77
C ASP A 85 -24.29 -7.69 6.78
N GLY A 86 -22.96 -7.56 6.77
CA GLY A 86 -22.08 -8.20 5.79
C GLY A 86 -22.23 -7.66 4.36
N ALA A 87 -22.80 -6.46 4.17
CA ALA A 87 -22.98 -5.85 2.85
C ALA A 87 -21.66 -5.69 2.06
N ASP A 88 -20.55 -5.56 2.78
CA ASP A 88 -19.21 -5.45 2.26
C ASP A 88 -18.46 -6.80 2.31
N LEU A 89 -19.12 -7.91 2.01
CA LEU A 89 -18.46 -9.17 1.68
C LEU A 89 -18.50 -9.41 0.17
N ARG A 90 -17.39 -9.80 -0.45
CA ARG A 90 -17.38 -10.28 -1.85
C ARG A 90 -16.54 -11.53 -1.98
N PHE A 91 -16.95 -12.40 -2.90
CA PHE A 91 -16.20 -13.60 -3.24
C PHE A 91 -15.75 -13.50 -4.69
N VAL A 92 -14.48 -13.78 -4.96
CA VAL A 92 -13.86 -13.66 -6.28
C VAL A 92 -13.10 -14.95 -6.56
N ALA A 93 -13.11 -15.43 -7.80
CA ALA A 93 -12.32 -16.60 -8.18
C ALA A 93 -10.80 -16.31 -8.07
N GLU A 94 -9.98 -17.36 -8.15
CA GLU A 94 -8.51 -17.25 -8.09
C GLU A 94 -7.91 -16.32 -9.15
N ASP A 95 -8.64 -16.01 -10.23
CA ASP A 95 -8.21 -15.12 -11.31
C ASP A 95 -8.21 -13.63 -10.95
N ASP A 96 -8.58 -13.27 -9.71
CA ASP A 96 -8.71 -11.90 -9.19
C ASP A 96 -9.65 -11.00 -10.00
N LYS A 97 -10.55 -11.61 -10.78
CA LYS A 97 -11.41 -10.88 -11.73
C LYS A 97 -12.87 -11.29 -11.66
N THR A 98 -13.13 -12.59 -11.52
CA THR A 98 -14.48 -13.15 -11.69
C THR A 98 -15.22 -13.16 -10.35
N PRO A 99 -16.24 -12.30 -10.13
CA PRO A 99 -17.03 -12.34 -8.92
C PRO A 99 -17.87 -13.62 -8.88
N LEU A 100 -17.98 -14.21 -7.70
CA LEU A 100 -18.78 -15.40 -7.44
C LEU A 100 -20.11 -15.00 -6.81
N LYS A 101 -21.17 -15.69 -7.22
CA LYS A 101 -22.51 -15.50 -6.68
C LYS A 101 -22.56 -16.08 -5.26
N TYR A 102 -23.19 -15.37 -4.35
CA TYR A 102 -23.28 -15.79 -2.96
C TYR A 102 -24.55 -15.28 -2.29
N HIS A 103 -24.87 -15.86 -1.15
CA HIS A 103 -25.81 -15.27 -0.21
C HIS A 103 -25.41 -15.56 1.23
N ILE A 104 -25.79 -14.64 2.10
CA ILE A 104 -25.62 -14.72 3.53
C ILE A 104 -26.92 -15.28 4.11
N GLU A 105 -26.85 -16.46 4.71
CA GLU A 105 -27.99 -17.09 5.37
C GLU A 105 -28.17 -16.54 6.79
N LYS A 106 -27.05 -16.36 7.51
CA LYS A 106 -27.02 -15.80 8.85
C LYS A 106 -25.82 -14.88 9.02
N PHE A 107 -26.03 -13.75 9.66
CA PHE A 107 -24.97 -12.83 10.06
C PHE A 107 -25.30 -12.31 11.46
N ASP A 108 -24.49 -12.70 12.45
CA ASP A 108 -24.72 -12.43 13.86
C ASP A 108 -23.50 -11.77 14.48
N LEU A 109 -23.61 -10.46 14.75
CA LEU A 109 -22.57 -9.65 15.38
C LEU A 109 -22.47 -9.84 16.89
N ILE A 110 -23.43 -10.50 17.53
CA ILE A 110 -23.39 -10.76 18.97
C ILE A 110 -22.52 -11.98 19.23
N PHE A 111 -22.71 -13.03 18.43
CA PHE A 111 -21.92 -14.25 18.51
C PHE A 111 -20.71 -14.27 17.57
N ASN A 112 -20.50 -13.20 16.79
CA ASN A 112 -19.46 -13.09 15.77
C ASN A 112 -19.42 -14.34 14.87
N LEU A 113 -20.56 -14.63 14.25
CA LEU A 113 -20.79 -15.82 13.43
C LEU A 113 -21.55 -15.44 12.15
N ALA A 114 -21.09 -15.94 11.01
CA ALA A 114 -21.85 -15.85 9.77
C ALA A 114 -21.78 -17.15 8.94
N PHE A 115 -22.89 -17.44 8.26
CA PHE A 115 -23.03 -18.55 7.33
C PHE A 115 -23.29 -17.99 5.94
N VAL A 116 -22.36 -18.22 5.03
CA VAL A 116 -22.39 -17.67 3.68
C VAL A 116 -22.26 -18.80 2.67
N TRP A 117 -23.22 -18.91 1.76
CA TRP A 117 -23.17 -19.86 0.65
C TRP A 117 -22.59 -19.19 -0.57
N VAL A 118 -21.53 -19.78 -1.12
CA VAL A 118 -20.84 -19.28 -2.31
C VAL A 118 -20.97 -20.30 -3.42
N GLN A 119 -21.49 -19.90 -4.57
CA GLN A 119 -21.56 -20.75 -5.75
C GLN A 119 -20.18 -20.84 -6.39
N VAL A 120 -19.59 -22.03 -6.35
CA VAL A 120 -18.26 -22.28 -6.91
C VAL A 120 -18.43 -22.97 -8.28
N PRO A 121 -17.84 -22.44 -9.36
CA PRO A 121 -18.03 -23.00 -10.70
C PRO A 121 -17.57 -24.46 -10.83
N LYS A 122 -16.53 -24.83 -10.08
CA LYS A 122 -15.90 -26.14 -10.13
C LYS A 122 -15.23 -26.48 -8.80
N VAL A 123 -15.45 -27.69 -8.32
CA VAL A 123 -14.75 -28.29 -7.19
C VAL A 123 -14.26 -29.68 -7.64
N ALA A 124 -12.96 -29.92 -7.58
CA ALA A 124 -12.36 -31.16 -8.11
C ALA A 124 -11.42 -31.82 -7.10
N ALA A 125 -11.54 -33.14 -6.94
CA ALA A 125 -10.77 -33.91 -5.97
C ALA A 125 -9.24 -33.87 -6.19
N ASN A 126 -8.77 -33.59 -7.41
CA ASN A 126 -7.35 -33.67 -7.74
C ASN A 126 -6.61 -32.33 -7.61
N THR A 127 -7.33 -31.23 -7.51
CA THR A 127 -6.74 -29.89 -7.51
C THR A 127 -7.54 -29.00 -6.57
N PRO A 128 -6.95 -28.57 -5.44
CA PRO A 128 -7.60 -27.61 -4.56
C PRO A 128 -7.96 -26.35 -5.33
N VAL A 129 -9.15 -25.82 -5.07
CA VAL A 129 -9.66 -24.62 -5.75
C VAL A 129 -9.52 -23.45 -4.79
N LYS A 130 -8.89 -22.36 -5.24
CA LYS A 130 -8.76 -21.15 -4.45
C LYS A 130 -9.84 -20.15 -4.84
N ILE A 131 -10.41 -19.47 -3.86
CA ILE A 131 -11.25 -18.29 -4.03
C ILE A 131 -10.78 -17.22 -3.04
N TRP A 132 -11.12 -15.97 -3.31
CA TRP A 132 -10.83 -14.84 -2.46
C TRP A 132 -12.11 -14.34 -1.80
N MET A 133 -12.04 -14.02 -0.51
CA MET A 133 -13.06 -13.26 0.20
C MET A 133 -12.53 -11.85 0.45
N TYR A 134 -13.13 -10.84 -0.18
CA TYR A 134 -12.81 -9.44 0.02
C TYR A 134 -13.77 -8.83 1.05
N TYR A 135 -13.26 -7.90 1.88
CA TYR A 135 -14.05 -7.16 2.86
C TYR A 135 -13.44 -5.80 3.27
N GLY A 136 -14.15 -5.01 4.06
CA GLY A 136 -13.68 -3.70 4.56
C GLY A 136 -13.93 -2.55 3.61
N ASN A 137 -15.05 -2.58 2.89
CA ASN A 137 -15.49 -1.49 2.00
C ASN A 137 -16.76 -0.82 2.55
N ALA A 138 -16.58 0.25 3.31
CA ALA A 138 -17.69 0.98 3.96
C ALA A 138 -18.71 1.61 2.98
N LYS A 139 -18.41 1.66 1.67
CA LYS A 139 -19.32 2.18 0.64
C LYS A 139 -20.02 1.07 -0.15
N ALA A 140 -19.70 -0.19 0.12
CA ALA A 140 -20.27 -1.32 -0.61
C ALA A 140 -21.79 -1.41 -0.36
N THR A 141 -22.53 -1.70 -1.42
CA THR A 141 -23.95 -2.05 -1.33
C THR A 141 -24.11 -3.55 -1.13
N ALA A 142 -25.15 -3.99 -0.41
CA ALA A 142 -25.42 -5.41 -0.25
C ALA A 142 -25.70 -6.10 -1.60
N GLU A 143 -25.02 -7.21 -1.88
CA GLU A 143 -25.19 -8.03 -3.10
C GLU A 143 -25.62 -9.48 -2.81
N SER A 144 -25.80 -9.85 -1.55
CA SER A 144 -26.28 -11.17 -1.12
C SER A 144 -27.61 -11.52 -1.80
N ASN A 145 -27.65 -12.60 -2.59
CA ASN A 145 -28.86 -13.05 -3.28
C ASN A 145 -28.93 -14.58 -3.39
N SER A 146 -29.83 -15.20 -2.62
CA SER A 146 -30.00 -16.65 -2.60
C SER A 146 -30.46 -17.23 -3.94
N LYS A 147 -31.21 -16.45 -4.73
CA LYS A 147 -31.76 -16.87 -6.04
C LYS A 147 -30.70 -17.19 -7.08
N ASP A 148 -29.49 -16.65 -6.91
CA ASP A 148 -28.37 -16.84 -7.80
C ASP A 148 -27.37 -17.90 -7.31
N SER A 149 -27.49 -18.36 -6.07
CA SER A 149 -26.49 -19.25 -5.44
C SER A 149 -26.63 -20.72 -5.82
N TYR A 150 -27.74 -21.10 -6.45
CA TYR A 150 -28.05 -22.48 -6.82
C TYR A 150 -28.18 -22.63 -8.33
N ASP A 151 -27.81 -23.80 -8.85
CA ASP A 151 -28.00 -24.11 -10.26
C ASP A 151 -29.49 -24.28 -10.62
N THR A 152 -29.81 -24.28 -11.91
CA THR A 152 -31.19 -24.40 -12.39
C THR A 152 -31.83 -25.77 -12.15
N ASN A 153 -31.05 -26.78 -11.78
CA ASN A 153 -31.55 -28.11 -11.43
C ASN A 153 -32.00 -28.17 -9.97
N GLN A 154 -31.53 -27.27 -9.11
CA GLN A 154 -32.00 -27.12 -7.74
C GLN A 154 -33.36 -26.40 -7.74
N ILE A 155 -34.43 -27.12 -7.43
CA ILE A 155 -35.81 -26.59 -7.52
C ILE A 155 -36.39 -26.17 -6.18
N ALA A 156 -35.80 -26.61 -5.08
CA ALA A 156 -36.18 -26.18 -3.74
C ALA A 156 -34.98 -26.26 -2.79
N VAL A 157 -34.84 -25.23 -1.94
CA VAL A 157 -33.89 -25.19 -0.83
C VAL A 157 -34.55 -24.47 0.35
N TYR A 158 -34.65 -25.11 1.50
CA TYR A 158 -35.19 -24.52 2.72
C TYR A 158 -34.16 -24.61 3.85
N HIS A 159 -33.73 -23.44 4.32
CA HIS A 159 -32.85 -23.30 5.49
C HIS A 159 -33.63 -23.27 6.80
N PHE A 160 -34.95 -23.08 6.77
CA PHE A 160 -35.79 -22.95 7.97
C PHE A 160 -35.34 -21.82 8.94
N GLY A 161 -34.76 -20.75 8.39
CA GLY A 161 -34.30 -19.58 9.14
C GLY A 161 -35.43 -18.70 9.68
N GLU A 162 -36.60 -18.74 9.04
CA GLU A 162 -37.71 -17.83 9.33
C GLU A 162 -38.45 -18.17 10.63
N LYS A 163 -38.42 -17.23 11.59
CA LYS A 163 -39.17 -17.36 12.84
C LYS A 163 -40.64 -16.99 12.61
N ALA A 164 -41.55 -17.81 13.15
CA ALA A 164 -43.00 -17.57 13.14
C ALA A 164 -43.61 -17.31 11.75
N SER A 165 -43.00 -17.86 10.69
CA SER A 165 -43.52 -17.81 9.33
C SER A 165 -43.14 -19.07 8.55
N PRO A 166 -43.87 -19.42 7.48
CA PRO A 166 -43.50 -20.56 6.63
C PRO A 166 -42.12 -20.36 6.01
N ALA A 167 -41.37 -21.45 5.88
CA ALA A 167 -40.02 -21.44 5.30
C ALA A 167 -40.03 -20.95 3.84
N THR A 168 -39.11 -20.06 3.51
CA THR A 168 -38.94 -19.56 2.14
C THR A 168 -38.06 -20.51 1.35
N ASP A 169 -38.40 -20.72 0.07
CA ASP A 169 -37.50 -21.40 -0.85
C ASP A 169 -36.38 -20.44 -1.28
N SER A 170 -35.12 -20.79 -1.07
CA SER A 170 -33.95 -19.99 -1.47
C SER A 170 -33.68 -19.99 -2.98
N THR A 171 -34.31 -20.86 -3.77
CA THR A 171 -34.08 -20.92 -5.22
C THR A 171 -34.91 -19.89 -6.00
N SER A 172 -34.59 -19.69 -7.28
CA SER A 172 -35.35 -18.84 -8.21
C SER A 172 -36.79 -19.33 -8.46
N TYR A 173 -37.13 -20.58 -8.10
CA TYR A 173 -38.47 -21.15 -8.30
C TYR A 173 -39.52 -20.65 -7.30
N ARG A 174 -39.10 -20.20 -6.11
CA ARG A 174 -39.99 -19.63 -5.08
C ARG A 174 -41.09 -20.59 -4.62
N ASN A 175 -40.74 -21.86 -4.48
CA ASN A 175 -41.60 -22.91 -3.95
C ASN A 175 -41.80 -22.78 -2.42
N ASN A 176 -42.19 -21.61 -1.92
CA ASN A 176 -42.28 -21.35 -0.47
C ASN A 176 -43.24 -22.33 0.22
N ALA A 177 -42.89 -22.74 1.44
CA ALA A 177 -43.75 -23.59 2.25
C ALA A 177 -45.09 -22.89 2.55
N THR A 178 -46.13 -23.68 2.76
CA THR A 178 -47.50 -23.20 3.02
C THR A 178 -47.90 -23.30 4.49
N THR A 179 -47.22 -24.16 5.25
CA THR A 179 -47.38 -24.27 6.70
C THR A 179 -46.04 -24.03 7.38
N MET A 180 -46.08 -23.66 8.66
CA MET A 180 -44.90 -23.44 9.49
C MET A 180 -44.82 -24.47 10.61
N VAL A 181 -43.61 -24.64 11.13
CA VAL A 181 -43.32 -25.39 12.36
C VAL A 181 -42.46 -24.51 13.27
N ALA A 182 -42.28 -24.94 14.52
CA ALA A 182 -41.38 -24.23 15.43
C ALA A 182 -39.94 -24.29 14.89
N THR A 183 -39.18 -23.22 15.12
CA THR A 183 -37.75 -23.16 14.79
C THR A 183 -36.89 -23.57 15.98
N ASP A 184 -35.78 -24.25 15.72
CA ASP A 184 -34.69 -24.51 16.68
C ASP A 184 -33.52 -23.58 16.36
N GLU A 185 -33.11 -22.74 17.31
CA GLU A 185 -31.99 -21.80 17.14
C GLU A 185 -30.61 -22.47 17.26
N SER A 186 -30.58 -23.73 17.68
CA SER A 186 -29.38 -24.59 17.70
C SER A 186 -29.33 -25.50 16.46
N GLY A 187 -29.81 -24.99 15.33
CA GLY A 187 -29.72 -25.64 14.02
C GLY A 187 -28.28 -25.99 13.64
N LEU A 188 -28.11 -26.86 12.63
CA LEU A 188 -26.77 -27.20 12.15
C LEU A 188 -26.15 -26.01 11.43
N ILE A 189 -26.95 -25.35 10.59
CA ILE A 189 -26.60 -24.13 9.87
C ILE A 189 -27.77 -23.17 10.10
N GLY A 190 -27.49 -22.00 10.66
CA GLY A 190 -28.55 -21.05 10.99
C GLY A 190 -29.53 -21.57 12.05
N ASN A 191 -30.82 -21.56 11.72
CA ASN A 191 -31.89 -22.15 12.53
C ASN A 191 -32.43 -23.37 11.78
N ALA A 192 -33.12 -24.27 12.47
CA ALA A 192 -33.67 -25.48 11.85
C ALA A 192 -35.16 -25.65 12.14
N ALA A 193 -35.85 -26.52 11.39
CA ALA A 193 -37.24 -26.89 11.65
C ALA A 193 -37.33 -27.93 12.76
N ARG A 194 -38.11 -27.63 13.81
CA ARG A 194 -38.36 -28.54 14.93
C ARG A 194 -39.72 -29.23 14.78
N PHE A 195 -39.70 -30.56 14.87
CA PHE A 195 -40.88 -31.41 14.81
C PHE A 195 -41.08 -32.11 16.15
N ASP A 196 -42.22 -31.83 16.77
CA ASP A 196 -42.64 -32.36 18.07
C ASP A 196 -43.60 -33.55 17.97
N GLY A 197 -43.87 -34.01 16.74
CA GLY A 197 -44.78 -35.12 16.48
C GLY A 197 -46.19 -34.76 16.10
N THR A 198 -46.50 -33.46 16.09
CA THR A 198 -47.86 -32.99 15.87
C THR A 198 -47.99 -32.16 14.60
N ALA A 199 -46.96 -31.40 14.24
CA ALA A 199 -46.96 -30.50 13.10
C ALA A 199 -46.15 -31.05 11.91
N SER A 200 -46.49 -30.58 10.71
CA SER A 200 -45.74 -30.86 9.47
C SER A 200 -45.65 -29.60 8.60
N VAL A 201 -44.59 -29.53 7.80
CA VAL A 201 -44.41 -28.49 6.78
C VAL A 201 -44.97 -29.00 5.46
N SER A 202 -45.89 -28.26 4.83
CA SER A 202 -46.44 -28.57 3.52
C SER A 202 -45.78 -27.70 2.45
N LEU A 203 -45.21 -28.34 1.44
CA LEU A 203 -44.60 -27.70 0.28
C LEU A 203 -45.58 -27.67 -0.90
N PRO A 204 -45.54 -26.65 -1.76
CA PRO A 204 -46.49 -26.52 -2.85
C PRO A 204 -46.29 -27.62 -3.90
N ALA A 205 -47.36 -27.98 -4.61
CA ALA A 205 -47.30 -29.00 -5.67
C ALA A 205 -46.41 -28.62 -6.88
N THR A 206 -45.94 -27.37 -6.93
CA THR A 206 -44.93 -26.88 -7.88
C THR A 206 -43.53 -27.43 -7.60
N VAL A 207 -43.28 -28.01 -6.42
CA VAL A 207 -42.12 -28.88 -6.16
C VAL A 207 -42.33 -30.20 -6.89
N ALA A 208 -42.11 -30.19 -8.20
CA ALA A 208 -42.33 -31.33 -9.08
C ALA A 208 -41.13 -31.51 -10.02
N THR A 209 -40.93 -32.74 -10.51
CA THR A 209 -39.86 -33.04 -11.45
C THR A 209 -40.40 -33.71 -12.71
N PRO A 210 -39.81 -33.44 -13.90
CA PRO A 210 -40.23 -34.10 -15.13
C PRO A 210 -40.00 -35.61 -15.07
N ALA A 211 -40.80 -36.36 -15.83
CA ALA A 211 -40.57 -37.79 -16.01
C ALA A 211 -39.18 -38.05 -16.61
N GLY A 212 -38.49 -39.07 -16.09
CA GLY A 212 -37.19 -39.52 -16.59
C GLY A 212 -35.97 -38.64 -16.25
N SER A 213 -36.14 -37.47 -15.62
CA SER A 213 -35.00 -36.57 -15.30
C SER A 213 -34.19 -37.04 -14.08
N GLY A 214 -34.76 -37.92 -13.26
CA GLY A 214 -34.20 -38.28 -11.95
C GLY A 214 -34.41 -37.19 -10.91
N VAL A 215 -34.07 -37.52 -9.66
CA VAL A 215 -34.30 -36.68 -8.48
C VAL A 215 -33.15 -36.86 -7.50
N THR A 216 -32.74 -35.76 -6.89
CA THR A 216 -31.94 -35.79 -5.67
C THR A 216 -32.68 -35.04 -4.58
N TRP A 217 -32.91 -35.73 -3.46
CA TRP A 217 -33.47 -35.17 -2.24
C TRP A 217 -32.39 -35.26 -1.16
N SER A 218 -32.23 -34.23 -0.35
CA SER A 218 -31.37 -34.28 0.83
C SER A 218 -31.86 -33.39 1.96
N ALA A 219 -31.52 -33.75 3.19
CA ALA A 219 -31.72 -32.94 4.38
C ALA A 219 -30.77 -33.40 5.49
N TRP A 220 -30.43 -32.48 6.38
CA TRP A 220 -29.87 -32.84 7.68
C TRP A 220 -31.00 -33.16 8.65
N VAL A 221 -30.87 -34.26 9.38
CA VAL A 221 -31.87 -34.71 10.34
C VAL A 221 -31.19 -35.04 11.67
N LYS A 222 -31.86 -34.68 12.76
CA LYS A 222 -31.47 -35.01 14.13
C LYS A 222 -32.66 -35.69 14.82
N PRO A 223 -32.77 -37.02 14.75
CA PRO A 223 -33.88 -37.74 15.38
C PRO A 223 -33.78 -37.63 16.91
N ALA A 224 -34.92 -37.50 17.60
CA ALA A 224 -34.96 -37.45 19.05
C ALA A 224 -34.81 -38.85 19.70
N ALA A 225 -35.30 -39.89 19.01
CA ALA A 225 -35.26 -41.28 19.44
C ALA A 225 -35.37 -42.22 18.23
N ALA A 226 -34.96 -43.47 18.41
CA ALA A 226 -35.20 -44.54 17.44
C ALA A 226 -36.71 -44.80 17.29
N GLU A 227 -37.27 -44.37 16.16
CA GLU A 227 -38.71 -44.43 15.88
C GLU A 227 -39.03 -44.93 14.46
N THR A 228 -40.30 -45.27 14.22
CA THR A 228 -40.82 -45.56 12.88
C THR A 228 -41.65 -44.39 12.39
N SER A 229 -41.03 -43.47 11.67
CA SER A 229 -41.63 -42.21 11.26
C SER A 229 -41.38 -41.85 9.80
N VAL A 230 -42.08 -40.81 9.34
CA VAL A 230 -41.90 -40.21 8.01
C VAL A 230 -41.29 -38.84 8.16
N ILE A 231 -40.14 -38.63 7.55
CA ILE A 231 -39.44 -37.34 7.52
C ILE A 231 -39.90 -36.53 6.32
N TYR A 232 -40.04 -37.17 5.16
CA TYR A 232 -40.50 -36.54 3.94
C TYR A 232 -41.43 -37.49 3.20
N ALA A 233 -42.54 -36.97 2.69
CA ALA A 233 -43.39 -37.71 1.76
C ALA A 233 -43.92 -36.78 0.69
N GLN A 234 -43.88 -37.24 -0.55
CA GLN A 234 -44.60 -36.64 -1.66
C GLN A 234 -45.47 -37.71 -2.29
N ARG A 235 -46.78 -37.49 -2.28
CA ARG A 235 -47.76 -38.43 -2.82
C ARG A 235 -48.65 -37.73 -3.86
N GLY A 236 -48.70 -38.33 -5.03
CA GLY A 236 -49.57 -37.98 -6.14
C GLY A 236 -49.97 -39.25 -6.89
N ALA A 237 -49.77 -39.27 -8.21
CA ALA A 237 -49.91 -40.50 -9.01
C ALA A 237 -48.82 -41.55 -8.66
N ASN A 238 -47.72 -41.09 -8.08
CA ASN A 238 -46.64 -41.89 -7.51
C ASN A 238 -46.42 -41.51 -6.04
N SER A 239 -45.59 -42.26 -5.33
CA SER A 239 -45.16 -41.91 -3.98
C SER A 239 -43.64 -41.93 -3.86
N PHE A 240 -43.10 -40.93 -3.19
CA PHE A 240 -41.71 -40.84 -2.78
C PHE A 240 -41.66 -40.51 -1.30
N VAL A 241 -41.15 -41.42 -0.47
CA VAL A 241 -41.15 -41.30 0.99
C VAL A 241 -39.76 -41.56 1.52
N VAL A 242 -39.27 -40.68 2.40
CA VAL A 242 -38.05 -40.86 3.19
C VAL A 242 -38.44 -40.86 4.67
N GLY A 243 -37.94 -41.83 5.42
CA GLY A 243 -38.28 -41.93 6.84
C GLY A 243 -37.34 -42.84 7.61
N LEU A 244 -37.75 -43.13 8.85
CA LEU A 244 -37.05 -44.03 9.74
C LEU A 244 -37.91 -45.27 10.01
N ASN A 245 -37.30 -46.44 10.08
CA ASN A 245 -37.91 -47.68 10.53
C ASN A 245 -37.13 -48.15 11.77
N ASN A 246 -37.70 -47.93 12.95
CA ASN A 246 -37.03 -48.13 14.23
C ASN A 246 -35.63 -47.47 14.25
N GLY A 247 -35.52 -46.22 13.81
CA GLY A 247 -34.26 -45.46 13.72
C GLY A 247 -33.37 -45.76 12.50
N ALA A 248 -33.70 -46.77 11.67
CA ALA A 248 -32.98 -47.04 10.44
C ALA A 248 -33.55 -46.23 9.26
N PRO A 249 -32.75 -45.39 8.56
CA PRO A 249 -33.22 -44.68 7.38
C PRO A 249 -33.70 -45.62 6.28
N TYR A 250 -34.80 -45.25 5.63
CA TYR A 250 -35.31 -45.94 4.44
C TYR A 250 -35.87 -44.93 3.44
N VAL A 251 -35.89 -45.36 2.17
CA VAL A 251 -36.64 -44.72 1.10
C VAL A 251 -37.69 -45.69 0.58
N SER A 252 -38.87 -45.18 0.25
CA SER A 252 -39.92 -45.92 -0.44
C SER A 252 -40.37 -45.18 -1.68
N ILE A 253 -40.41 -45.88 -2.81
CA ILE A 253 -40.95 -45.38 -4.08
C ILE A 253 -42.05 -46.32 -4.53
N ASP A 254 -43.26 -45.78 -4.76
CA ASP A 254 -44.44 -46.56 -5.17
C ASP A 254 -44.70 -47.80 -4.29
N ASN A 255 -44.49 -47.61 -2.98
CA ASN A 255 -44.54 -48.64 -1.93
C ASN A 255 -43.42 -49.69 -1.95
N ALA A 256 -42.53 -49.68 -2.95
CA ALA A 256 -41.30 -50.47 -2.91
C ALA A 256 -40.29 -49.78 -1.99
N SER A 257 -39.84 -50.46 -0.93
CA SER A 257 -38.94 -49.88 0.07
C SER A 257 -37.52 -50.42 -0.08
N SER A 258 -36.53 -49.56 0.18
CA SER A 258 -35.14 -49.99 0.27
C SER A 258 -34.94 -51.04 1.36
N PRO A 259 -33.97 -51.96 1.21
CA PRO A 259 -33.57 -52.84 2.30
C PRO A 259 -33.27 -52.05 3.59
N LEU A 260 -33.64 -52.63 4.73
CA LEU A 260 -33.41 -52.02 6.04
C LEU A 260 -31.91 -51.79 6.25
N SER A 261 -31.53 -50.58 6.64
CA SER A 261 -30.15 -50.24 6.95
C SER A 261 -29.87 -50.30 8.45
N ALA A 262 -28.61 -50.06 8.86
CA ALA A 262 -28.31 -49.84 10.28
C ALA A 262 -28.99 -48.54 10.78
N GLN A 263 -29.27 -48.48 12.08
CA GLN A 263 -29.78 -47.29 12.75
C GLN A 263 -28.81 -46.12 12.63
N ILE A 264 -29.33 -44.90 12.66
CA ILE A 264 -28.56 -43.67 12.89
C ILE A 264 -28.66 -43.27 14.36
N ALA A 265 -27.71 -42.48 14.84
CA ALA A 265 -27.65 -42.13 16.26
C ALA A 265 -28.69 -41.07 16.60
N ASP A 266 -29.38 -41.28 17.73
CA ASP A 266 -30.30 -40.30 18.29
C ASP A 266 -29.55 -39.06 18.76
N ASN A 267 -30.22 -37.91 18.73
CA ASN A 267 -29.71 -36.61 19.15
C ASN A 267 -28.40 -36.20 18.45
N SER A 268 -28.11 -36.77 17.28
CA SER A 268 -26.95 -36.46 16.45
C SER A 268 -27.40 -36.05 15.06
N TRP A 269 -26.72 -35.08 14.46
CA TRP A 269 -26.99 -34.65 13.09
C TRP A 269 -26.47 -35.70 12.11
N HIS A 270 -27.35 -36.13 11.20
CA HIS A 270 -27.04 -37.01 10.09
C HIS A 270 -27.53 -36.40 8.79
N HIS A 271 -26.71 -36.48 7.73
CA HIS A 271 -27.14 -36.09 6.40
C HIS A 271 -27.82 -37.27 5.73
N LEU A 272 -29.09 -37.14 5.39
CA LEU A 272 -29.80 -38.12 4.56
C LEU A 272 -29.90 -37.56 3.16
N ALA A 273 -29.54 -38.37 2.17
CA ALA A 273 -29.76 -38.03 0.78
C ALA A 273 -30.27 -39.24 -0.01
N VAL A 274 -31.11 -38.97 -1.00
CA VAL A 274 -31.67 -39.97 -1.89
C VAL A 274 -31.44 -39.51 -3.32
N VAL A 275 -30.78 -40.36 -4.11
CA VAL A 275 -30.60 -40.15 -5.55
C VAL A 275 -31.41 -41.21 -6.28
N ALA A 276 -32.46 -40.80 -6.97
CA ALA A 276 -33.32 -41.68 -7.76
C ALA A 276 -33.18 -41.35 -9.24
N ASN A 277 -32.89 -42.35 -10.07
CA ASN A 277 -33.06 -42.27 -11.52
C ASN A 277 -34.33 -43.05 -11.93
N ALA A 278 -34.54 -43.27 -13.23
CA ALA A 278 -35.73 -43.97 -13.71
C ALA A 278 -35.85 -45.44 -13.25
N THR A 279 -34.74 -46.09 -12.87
CA THR A 279 -34.68 -47.54 -12.61
C THR A 279 -34.18 -47.91 -11.21
N GLN A 280 -33.46 -47.03 -10.55
CA GLN A 280 -32.77 -47.30 -9.29
C GLN A 280 -32.81 -46.08 -8.37
N THR A 281 -32.85 -46.36 -7.07
CA THR A 281 -32.79 -45.37 -6.01
C THR A 281 -31.71 -45.74 -5.01
N THR A 282 -30.83 -44.79 -4.71
CA THR A 282 -29.74 -44.96 -3.76
C THR A 282 -29.96 -44.04 -2.57
N LEU A 283 -29.97 -44.61 -1.37
CA LEU A 283 -30.01 -43.91 -0.10
C LEU A 283 -28.59 -43.73 0.42
N TYR A 284 -28.25 -42.51 0.79
CA TYR A 284 -26.99 -42.11 1.38
C TYR A 284 -27.23 -41.64 2.81
N VAL A 285 -26.27 -41.95 3.68
CA VAL A 285 -26.19 -41.41 5.04
C VAL A 285 -24.77 -40.88 5.23
N ASP A 286 -24.65 -39.62 5.63
CA ASP A 286 -23.38 -38.94 5.89
C ASP A 286 -22.42 -39.02 4.67
N GLY A 287 -22.99 -38.79 3.48
CA GLY A 287 -22.27 -38.82 2.20
C GLY A 287 -21.92 -40.22 1.67
N GLN A 288 -22.20 -41.28 2.42
CA GLN A 288 -21.88 -42.66 2.04
C GLN A 288 -23.12 -43.45 1.61
N VAL A 289 -22.96 -44.34 0.63
CA VAL A 289 -24.05 -45.22 0.19
C VAL A 289 -24.45 -46.14 1.35
N ARG A 290 -25.73 -46.11 1.71
CA ARG A 290 -26.31 -46.89 2.81
C ARG A 290 -27.18 -48.04 2.32
N SER A 291 -27.97 -47.81 1.27
CA SER A 291 -28.88 -48.81 0.71
C SER A 291 -29.18 -48.49 -0.75
N THR A 292 -29.50 -49.51 -1.54
CA THR A 292 -29.88 -49.36 -2.95
C THR A 292 -31.14 -50.17 -3.21
N LEU A 293 -32.14 -49.51 -3.78
CA LEU A 293 -33.41 -50.08 -4.20
C LEU A 293 -33.39 -50.19 -5.72
N ALA A 294 -33.63 -51.39 -6.25
CA ALA A 294 -33.79 -51.65 -7.69
C ALA A 294 -35.16 -51.19 -8.22
N HIS A 295 -35.57 -49.99 -7.81
CA HIS A 295 -36.78 -49.31 -8.21
C HIS A 295 -36.47 -47.80 -8.25
N GLY A 296 -36.85 -47.14 -9.34
CA GLY A 296 -36.57 -45.73 -9.59
C GLY A 296 -37.85 -44.91 -9.70
N LEU A 297 -37.69 -43.61 -9.95
CA LEU A 297 -38.80 -42.65 -10.07
C LEU A 297 -38.99 -42.21 -11.53
N ALA A 298 -39.43 -43.12 -12.39
CA ALA A 298 -39.58 -42.84 -13.83
C ALA A 298 -40.59 -41.71 -14.13
N SER A 299 -41.63 -41.57 -13.30
CA SER A 299 -42.70 -40.59 -13.46
C SER A 299 -42.39 -39.17 -12.95
N GLY A 300 -41.24 -38.97 -12.28
CA GLY A 300 -40.87 -37.70 -11.64
C GLY A 300 -41.76 -37.34 -10.44
N LEU A 301 -41.36 -36.39 -9.59
CA LEU A 301 -42.13 -36.01 -8.40
C LEU A 301 -43.43 -35.29 -8.77
N GLN A 302 -44.53 -35.68 -8.13
CA GLN A 302 -45.86 -35.10 -8.34
C GLN A 302 -46.64 -34.99 -7.03
N GLY A 303 -47.51 -33.99 -6.94
CA GLY A 303 -48.39 -33.78 -5.78
C GLY A 303 -47.75 -32.93 -4.69
N VAL A 304 -48.46 -32.78 -3.57
CA VAL A 304 -48.01 -32.00 -2.42
C VAL A 304 -46.98 -32.82 -1.64
N ALA A 305 -45.88 -32.18 -1.26
CA ALA A 305 -44.89 -32.78 -0.38
C ALA A 305 -45.09 -32.30 1.06
N THR A 306 -44.87 -33.18 2.03
CA THR A 306 -44.86 -32.87 3.45
C THR A 306 -43.53 -33.24 4.08
N VAL A 307 -43.10 -32.45 5.05
CA VAL A 307 -41.92 -32.67 5.89
C VAL A 307 -42.37 -32.83 7.34
N GLY A 308 -41.83 -33.81 8.05
CA GLY A 308 -42.14 -34.09 9.45
C GLY A 308 -43.34 -34.99 9.69
N GLY A 309 -44.04 -35.43 8.64
CA GLY A 309 -45.15 -36.37 8.74
C GLY A 309 -46.16 -36.20 7.61
N ASP A 310 -46.94 -37.25 7.37
CA ASP A 310 -47.89 -37.33 6.24
C ASP A 310 -49.24 -37.95 6.62
N GLY A 311 -49.45 -38.20 7.92
CA GLY A 311 -50.66 -38.84 8.46
C GLY A 311 -50.74 -40.37 8.28
N THR A 312 -49.77 -41.01 7.62
CA THR A 312 -49.79 -42.46 7.36
C THR A 312 -49.01 -43.27 8.38
N LYS A 313 -47.99 -42.67 8.99
CA LYS A 313 -47.19 -43.22 10.09
C LYS A 313 -47.07 -42.18 11.19
N GLN A 314 -46.40 -42.55 12.29
CA GLN A 314 -46.03 -41.58 13.32
C GLN A 314 -45.28 -40.40 12.67
N PRO A 315 -45.67 -39.15 12.97
CA PRO A 315 -44.91 -37.98 12.56
C PRO A 315 -43.51 -38.00 13.19
N PHE A 316 -42.56 -37.36 12.51
CA PHE A 316 -41.17 -37.34 12.93
C PHE A 316 -40.99 -36.52 14.22
N HIS A 317 -40.20 -37.06 15.16
CA HIS A 317 -39.73 -36.34 16.34
C HIS A 317 -38.25 -36.00 16.19
N GLY A 318 -37.94 -34.71 16.09
CA GLY A 318 -36.56 -34.26 15.95
C GLY A 318 -36.44 -32.91 15.26
N VAL A 319 -35.28 -32.68 14.67
CA VAL A 319 -34.96 -31.44 13.96
C VAL A 319 -34.55 -31.77 12.53
N VAL A 320 -34.99 -30.96 11.56
CA VAL A 320 -34.59 -31.05 10.16
C VAL A 320 -34.02 -29.71 9.72
N ASP A 321 -32.93 -29.74 8.98
CA ASP A 321 -32.23 -28.56 8.48
C ASP A 321 -31.82 -28.78 7.02
N GLU A 322 -31.60 -27.70 6.28
CA GLU A 322 -31.07 -27.70 4.91
C GLU A 322 -31.80 -28.66 3.94
N LEU A 323 -33.13 -28.60 3.87
CA LEU A 323 -33.90 -29.44 2.95
C LEU A 323 -33.70 -28.99 1.50
N LYS A 324 -33.25 -29.91 0.63
CA LYS A 324 -32.88 -29.65 -0.76
C LYS A 324 -33.51 -30.66 -1.71
N ILE A 325 -34.03 -30.17 -2.84
CA ILE A 325 -34.61 -31.00 -3.90
C ILE A 325 -34.11 -30.53 -5.25
N ALA A 326 -33.50 -31.45 -6.01
CA ALA A 326 -33.05 -31.24 -7.37
C ALA A 326 -33.85 -32.11 -8.36
N LYS A 327 -34.12 -31.56 -9.55
CA LYS A 327 -34.83 -32.26 -10.65
C LYS A 327 -33.94 -33.16 -11.51
N VAL A 328 -32.78 -33.53 -10.99
CA VAL A 328 -31.82 -34.42 -11.64
C VAL A 328 -31.26 -35.39 -10.61
N ALA A 329 -30.82 -36.56 -11.06
CA ALA A 329 -30.00 -37.46 -10.25
C ALA A 329 -28.55 -36.91 -10.20
N ARG A 330 -28.16 -36.27 -9.10
CA ARG A 330 -26.79 -35.79 -8.88
C ARG A 330 -25.83 -36.95 -8.63
N ASP A 331 -24.57 -36.74 -9.01
CA ASP A 331 -23.49 -37.71 -8.78
C ASP A 331 -23.22 -37.91 -7.28
N ALA A 332 -22.68 -39.08 -6.93
CA ALA A 332 -22.32 -39.40 -5.54
C ALA A 332 -21.33 -38.39 -4.93
N GLY A 333 -20.44 -37.81 -5.75
CA GLY A 333 -19.51 -36.77 -5.30
C GLY A 333 -20.21 -35.48 -4.87
N ALA A 334 -21.32 -35.10 -5.49
CA ALA A 334 -22.11 -33.94 -5.06
C ALA A 334 -22.71 -34.16 -3.66
N VAL A 335 -23.22 -35.37 -3.40
CA VAL A 335 -23.76 -35.76 -2.08
C VAL A 335 -22.67 -35.78 -1.01
N GLN A 336 -21.49 -36.32 -1.35
CA GLN A 336 -20.31 -36.30 -0.47
C GLN A 336 -19.84 -34.89 -0.14
N LEU A 337 -19.79 -34.00 -1.15
CA LEU A 337 -19.42 -32.60 -0.97
C LEU A 337 -20.42 -31.90 -0.05
N GLU A 338 -21.71 -32.09 -0.30
CA GLU A 338 -22.78 -31.49 0.49
C GLU A 338 -22.68 -31.92 1.96
N SER A 339 -22.63 -33.22 2.21
CA SER A 339 -22.52 -33.78 3.57
C SER A 339 -21.23 -33.37 4.27
N GLY A 340 -20.09 -33.44 3.58
CA GLY A 340 -18.78 -33.15 4.15
C GLY A 340 -18.60 -31.68 4.52
N ASN A 341 -19.06 -30.76 3.67
CA ASN A 341 -18.95 -29.32 3.90
C ASN A 341 -20.00 -28.80 4.89
N GLN A 342 -21.23 -29.31 4.86
CA GLN A 342 -22.29 -28.86 5.77
C GLN A 342 -22.23 -29.50 7.15
N GLY A 343 -21.51 -30.60 7.32
CA GLY A 343 -21.35 -31.25 8.62
C GLY A 343 -20.53 -30.42 9.61
N THR A 344 -20.48 -30.90 10.85
CA THR A 344 -19.70 -30.28 11.94
C THR A 344 -18.18 -30.46 11.80
N SER A 345 -17.74 -31.33 10.89
CA SER A 345 -16.33 -31.65 10.65
C SER A 345 -15.92 -31.29 9.22
N ASP A 346 -16.12 -30.02 8.83
CA ASP A 346 -15.76 -29.52 7.51
C ASP A 346 -14.24 -29.64 7.28
N LYS A 347 -13.87 -30.39 6.24
CA LYS A 347 -12.49 -30.55 5.76
C LYS A 347 -12.29 -29.94 4.36
N LEU A 348 -13.36 -29.43 3.76
CA LEU A 348 -13.33 -28.84 2.43
C LEU A 348 -12.73 -27.44 2.50
N VAL A 349 -13.21 -26.59 3.41
CA VAL A 349 -12.87 -25.17 3.46
C VAL A 349 -11.67 -24.92 4.38
N GLN A 350 -10.63 -24.29 3.85
CA GLN A 350 -9.45 -23.88 4.60
C GLN A 350 -9.19 -22.39 4.40
N PHE A 351 -9.01 -21.64 5.49
CA PHE A 351 -8.75 -20.22 5.45
C PHE A 351 -7.24 -19.94 5.54
N GLY A 352 -6.74 -19.05 4.70
CA GLY A 352 -5.40 -18.49 4.87
C GLY A 352 -5.40 -17.20 5.68
N VAL A 353 -4.27 -16.50 5.63
CA VAL A 353 -4.02 -15.25 6.38
C VAL A 353 -4.63 -14.07 5.65
N ASP A 354 -5.09 -13.06 6.39
CA ASP A 354 -5.55 -11.80 5.81
C ASP A 354 -4.43 -11.06 5.10
N GLU A 355 -4.76 -10.58 3.91
CA GLU A 355 -3.96 -9.64 3.15
C GLU A 355 -4.67 -8.29 3.21
N ALA A 356 -3.94 -7.24 3.58
CA ALA A 356 -4.44 -5.88 3.48
C ALA A 356 -4.04 -5.30 2.13
N ALA A 357 -4.93 -4.54 1.50
CA ALA A 357 -4.61 -3.78 0.31
C ALA A 357 -3.41 -2.91 0.62
N SER A 358 -2.31 -3.09 -0.11
CA SER A 358 -1.25 -2.09 -0.09
C SER A 358 -1.86 -0.83 -0.69
N SER A 359 -2.18 0.17 0.14
CA SER A 359 -2.73 1.44 -0.33
C SER A 359 -1.75 2.09 -1.31
N SER A 360 -1.98 1.82 -2.59
CA SER A 360 -1.21 2.31 -3.74
C SER A 360 -1.26 3.84 -3.87
N HIS A 361 -2.05 4.52 -3.04
CA HIS A 361 -2.20 5.98 -3.04
C HIS A 361 -1.48 6.74 -1.92
N THR A 362 -0.94 6.05 -0.90
CA THR A 362 -0.02 6.66 0.07
C THR A 362 0.92 5.58 0.57
N GLY A 363 2.11 5.47 -0.05
CA GLY A 363 3.17 4.61 0.50
C GLY A 363 3.41 4.91 1.99
N TYR A 364 4.08 4.03 2.73
CA TYR A 364 4.29 4.16 4.19
C TYR A 364 4.56 5.60 4.68
N PHE A 365 5.29 6.40 3.89
CA PHE A 365 5.49 7.83 4.11
C PHE A 365 4.20 8.67 4.22
N GLY A 366 3.22 8.50 3.33
CA GLY A 366 1.96 9.24 3.35
C GLY A 366 1.09 8.92 4.57
N VAL A 367 1.08 7.65 5.02
CA VAL A 367 0.40 7.25 6.26
C VAL A 367 1.06 7.90 7.49
N ILE A 368 2.39 7.94 7.51
CA ILE A 368 3.16 8.60 8.57
C ILE A 368 2.85 10.11 8.59
N MET A 369 2.91 10.77 7.42
CA MET A 369 2.65 12.21 7.31
C MET A 369 1.21 12.60 7.66
N ALA A 370 0.23 11.77 7.34
CA ALA A 370 -1.17 11.97 7.75
C ALA A 370 -1.37 11.87 9.27
N SER A 371 -0.47 11.17 9.96
CA SER A 371 -0.53 10.95 11.42
C SER A 371 0.24 12.01 12.23
N VAL A 372 0.87 12.98 11.57
CA VAL A 372 1.64 14.05 12.23
C VAL A 372 0.71 15.05 12.91
N THR A 373 0.90 15.24 14.21
CA THR A 373 0.18 16.23 15.02
C THR A 373 0.54 17.66 14.62
N LEU A 374 -0.27 18.64 15.05
CA LEU A 374 -0.01 20.05 14.75
C LEU A 374 1.39 20.50 15.22
N ASP A 375 1.84 20.06 16.39
CA ASP A 375 3.17 20.37 16.93
C ASP A 375 4.28 19.82 16.03
N GLY A 376 4.11 18.59 15.54
CA GLY A 376 5.03 17.98 14.58
C GLY A 376 5.11 18.79 13.28
N TRP A 377 3.98 19.28 12.78
CA TRP A 377 3.94 20.15 11.60
C TRP A 377 4.62 21.50 11.82
N ILE A 378 4.51 22.08 13.02
CA ILE A 378 5.24 23.31 13.38
C ILE A 378 6.75 23.06 13.31
N VAL A 379 7.22 21.95 13.91
CA VAL A 379 8.65 21.58 13.86
C VAL A 379 9.13 21.36 12.44
N ILE A 380 8.38 20.59 11.64
CA ILE A 380 8.70 20.34 10.22
C ILE A 380 8.71 21.65 9.43
N GLY A 381 7.79 22.58 9.71
CA GLY A 381 7.76 23.90 9.09
C GLY A 381 9.04 24.71 9.35
N PHE A 382 9.52 24.75 10.60
CA PHE A 382 10.79 25.40 10.93
C PHE A 382 11.98 24.74 10.22
N LEU A 383 12.01 23.41 10.16
CA LEU A 383 13.04 22.66 9.44
C LEU A 383 13.03 22.98 7.94
N LEU A 384 11.85 23.11 7.33
CA LEU A 384 11.69 23.43 5.91
C LEU A 384 12.23 24.84 5.60
N VAL A 385 11.92 25.84 6.44
CA VAL A 385 12.49 27.20 6.30
C VAL A 385 14.01 27.16 6.39
N MET A 386 14.56 26.42 7.36
CA MET A 386 16.01 26.27 7.52
C MET A 386 16.66 25.54 6.34
N MET A 387 15.98 24.55 5.76
CA MET A 387 16.40 23.86 4.54
C MET A 387 16.50 24.83 3.36
N LEU A 388 15.48 25.66 3.14
CA LEU A 388 15.47 26.63 2.05
C LEU A 388 16.59 27.65 2.19
N ILE A 389 16.82 28.17 3.40
CA ILE A 389 17.92 29.10 3.68
C ILE A 389 19.27 28.41 3.41
N SER A 390 19.46 27.20 3.93
CA SER A 390 20.69 26.42 3.73
C SER A 390 20.98 26.18 2.25
N TRP A 391 19.98 25.75 1.48
CA TRP A 391 20.14 25.49 0.04
C TRP A 391 20.39 26.76 -0.76
N ALA A 392 19.72 27.87 -0.43
CA ALA A 392 19.96 29.16 -1.05
C ALA A 392 21.40 29.62 -0.81
N VAL A 393 21.88 29.58 0.44
CA VAL A 393 23.26 29.96 0.79
C VAL A 393 24.26 29.05 0.10
N MET A 394 24.05 27.73 0.12
CA MET A 394 24.92 26.75 -0.53
C MET A 394 25.05 27.02 -2.04
N THR A 395 23.93 27.32 -2.71
CA THR A 395 23.92 27.58 -4.16
C THR A 395 24.59 28.90 -4.49
N ILE A 396 24.22 29.98 -3.79
CA ILE A 396 24.78 31.33 -4.01
C ILE A 396 26.29 31.32 -3.76
N LYS A 397 26.74 30.72 -2.65
CA LYS A 397 28.16 30.65 -2.30
C LYS A 397 28.94 29.70 -3.20
N GLY A 398 28.34 28.57 -3.59
CA GLY A 398 28.95 27.66 -4.57
C GLY A 398 29.23 28.35 -5.90
N LEU A 399 28.29 29.17 -6.38
CA LEU A 399 28.49 29.96 -7.60
C LEU A 399 29.50 31.09 -7.40
N GLN A 400 29.44 31.83 -6.29
CA GLN A 400 30.36 32.92 -5.98
C GLN A 400 31.81 32.43 -5.90
N ILE A 401 32.08 31.38 -5.12
CA ILE A 401 33.42 30.83 -4.93
C ILE A 401 33.91 30.13 -6.20
N GLY A 402 33.01 29.45 -6.93
CA GLY A 402 33.36 28.86 -8.23
C GLY A 402 33.77 29.91 -9.27
N ARG A 403 33.06 31.05 -9.32
CA ARG A 403 33.45 32.19 -10.15
C ARG A 403 34.78 32.79 -9.71
N ALA A 404 34.97 33.03 -8.41
CA ALA A 404 36.22 33.56 -7.86
C ALA A 404 37.43 32.67 -8.18
N SER A 405 37.29 31.34 -8.06
CA SER A 405 38.37 30.40 -8.42
C SER A 405 38.69 30.43 -9.92
N LYS A 406 37.66 30.50 -10.79
CA LYS A 406 37.88 30.63 -12.24
C LYS A 406 38.57 31.96 -12.58
N ALA A 407 38.14 33.04 -11.95
CA ALA A 407 38.69 34.38 -12.13
C ALA A 407 40.14 34.48 -11.63
N ASN A 408 40.45 33.86 -10.48
CA ASN A 408 41.82 33.76 -9.95
C ASN A 408 42.75 33.05 -10.94
N ASN A 409 42.32 31.93 -11.52
CA ASN A 409 43.13 31.20 -12.50
C ASN A 409 43.40 32.04 -13.76
N ALA A 410 42.37 32.70 -14.30
CA ALA A 410 42.54 33.60 -15.45
C ALA A 410 43.50 34.76 -15.14
N PHE A 411 43.40 35.35 -13.95
CA PHE A 411 44.31 36.38 -13.49
C PHE A 411 45.74 35.85 -13.33
N LEU A 412 45.94 34.68 -12.73
CA LEU A 412 47.28 34.09 -12.56
C LEU A 412 47.94 33.80 -13.90
N ASP A 413 47.19 33.33 -14.90
CA ASP A 413 47.69 33.10 -16.26
C ASP A 413 48.15 34.42 -16.89
N ALA A 414 47.35 35.49 -16.77
CA ALA A 414 47.72 36.83 -17.24
C ALA A 414 48.97 37.36 -16.50
N PHE A 415 49.02 37.22 -15.18
CA PHE A 415 50.15 37.64 -14.34
C PHE A 415 51.44 36.90 -14.68
N GLN A 416 51.37 35.63 -15.07
CA GLN A 416 52.53 34.85 -15.51
C GLN A 416 53.05 35.32 -16.87
N GLN A 417 52.17 35.71 -17.80
CA GLN A 417 52.56 36.17 -19.14
C GLN A 417 53.35 37.48 -19.12
N VAL A 418 53.02 38.38 -18.20
CA VAL A 418 53.58 39.74 -18.15
C VAL A 418 54.98 39.78 -17.51
N LYS A 419 55.48 38.66 -16.95
CA LYS A 419 56.87 38.48 -16.42
C LYS A 419 57.43 39.67 -15.60
N GLY A 420 56.57 40.37 -14.87
CA GLY A 420 56.96 41.44 -13.94
C GLY A 420 56.80 42.87 -14.44
N ASP A 421 56.29 43.10 -15.66
CA ASP A 421 55.85 44.43 -16.11
C ASP A 421 54.45 44.76 -15.57
N PHE A 422 54.38 45.16 -14.29
CA PHE A 422 53.08 45.37 -13.65
C PHE A 422 52.25 46.50 -14.29
N ALA A 423 52.89 47.44 -14.98
CA ALA A 423 52.21 48.52 -15.69
C ALA A 423 51.40 47.96 -16.87
N GLN A 424 51.93 47.01 -17.64
CA GLN A 424 51.19 46.37 -18.73
C GLN A 424 49.93 45.64 -18.25
N LEU A 425 49.99 44.95 -17.10
CA LEU A 425 48.84 44.23 -16.56
C LEU A 425 47.79 45.20 -15.97
N HIS A 426 48.24 46.25 -15.27
CA HIS A 426 47.34 47.29 -14.75
C HIS A 426 46.63 48.03 -15.89
N GLN A 427 47.37 48.44 -16.92
CA GLN A 427 46.85 49.11 -18.10
C GLN A 427 45.92 48.21 -18.92
N ALA A 428 46.15 46.89 -18.93
CA ALA A 428 45.24 45.94 -19.58
C ALA A 428 43.90 45.83 -18.87
N THR A 429 43.79 46.25 -17.61
CA THR A 429 42.60 46.04 -16.76
C THR A 429 41.77 47.31 -16.52
N ILE A 430 42.25 48.48 -16.97
CA ILE A 430 41.56 49.77 -16.85
C ILE A 430 40.83 50.12 -18.15
N PRO A 431 39.62 50.72 -18.10
CA PRO A 431 38.92 51.21 -19.29
C PRO A 431 39.77 52.22 -20.08
N ASN A 432 39.96 51.97 -21.39
CA ASN A 432 40.82 52.74 -22.32
C ASN A 432 42.34 52.66 -22.08
N GLY A 433 42.84 51.70 -21.29
CA GLY A 433 44.27 51.49 -21.15
C GLY A 433 44.93 50.92 -22.42
N GLN A 434 46.05 51.51 -22.84
CA GLN A 434 46.84 50.99 -23.97
C GLN A 434 47.81 49.91 -23.49
N SER A 435 47.39 48.64 -23.52
CA SER A 435 48.26 47.49 -23.22
C SER A 435 48.54 46.61 -24.44
N THR A 436 49.74 46.03 -24.50
CA THR A 436 50.12 44.99 -25.47
C THR A 436 49.51 43.63 -25.14
N LEU A 437 49.05 43.43 -23.90
CA LEU A 437 48.33 42.25 -23.46
C LEU A 437 46.86 42.36 -23.88
N LYS A 438 46.46 41.57 -24.88
CA LYS A 438 45.05 41.50 -25.32
C LYS A 438 44.28 40.49 -24.49
N LEU A 439 43.52 40.97 -23.53
CA LEU A 439 42.51 40.18 -22.81
C LEU A 439 41.19 40.25 -23.60
N ASP A 440 40.46 39.15 -23.67
CA ASP A 440 39.10 39.20 -24.20
C ASP A 440 38.16 39.92 -23.21
N GLU A 441 37.05 40.45 -23.71
CA GLU A 441 36.09 41.24 -22.92
C GLU A 441 35.44 40.39 -21.81
N ASP A 442 35.15 39.12 -22.10
CA ASP A 442 34.55 38.17 -21.14
C ASP A 442 35.50 37.83 -19.97
N THR A 443 36.80 37.79 -20.22
CA THR A 443 37.87 37.50 -19.28
C THR A 443 38.16 38.73 -18.44
N LEU A 444 38.09 39.93 -19.03
CA LEU A 444 38.19 41.18 -18.32
C LEU A 444 37.06 41.34 -17.29
N ASP A 445 35.82 41.13 -17.72
CA ASP A 445 34.64 41.15 -16.86
C ASP A 445 34.71 40.08 -15.77
N LEU A 446 35.23 38.89 -16.09
CA LEU A 446 35.45 37.83 -15.12
C LEU A 446 36.51 38.20 -14.07
N MET A 447 37.59 38.89 -14.47
CA MET A 447 38.71 39.25 -13.62
C MET A 447 38.42 40.43 -12.68
N GLN A 448 37.49 41.32 -13.04
CA GLN A 448 37.13 42.49 -12.21
C GLN A 448 36.65 42.09 -10.80
N ASP A 449 35.94 40.96 -10.68
CA ASP A 449 35.43 40.44 -9.40
C ASP A 449 36.41 39.48 -8.68
N ALA A 450 37.65 39.32 -9.18
CA ALA A 450 38.60 38.35 -8.64
C ALA A 450 39.28 38.86 -7.36
N PRO A 451 39.34 38.06 -6.27
CA PRO A 451 40.08 38.42 -5.06
C PRO A 451 41.56 38.76 -5.32
N LEU A 452 42.21 38.03 -6.22
CA LEU A 452 43.59 38.31 -6.61
C LEU A 452 43.74 39.67 -7.32
N MET A 453 42.76 40.05 -8.13
CA MET A 453 42.76 41.32 -8.85
C MET A 453 42.64 42.51 -7.88
N HIS A 454 41.77 42.41 -6.88
CA HIS A 454 41.67 43.42 -5.80
C HIS A 454 42.97 43.56 -5.01
N ILE A 455 43.61 42.43 -4.66
CA ILE A 455 44.90 42.43 -3.96
C ILE A 455 45.99 43.05 -4.85
N PHE A 456 46.00 42.74 -6.14
CA PHE A 456 46.94 43.32 -7.12
C PHE A 456 46.76 44.85 -7.23
N HIS A 457 45.53 45.33 -7.43
CA HIS A 457 45.25 46.77 -7.47
C HIS A 457 45.67 47.48 -6.19
N THR A 458 45.32 46.93 -5.03
CA THR A 458 45.77 47.48 -3.73
C THR A 458 47.31 47.54 -3.65
N GLY A 459 48.00 46.53 -4.18
CA GLY A 459 49.46 46.50 -4.24
C GLY A 459 50.07 47.51 -5.19
N ILE A 460 49.45 47.74 -6.35
CA ILE A 460 49.90 48.71 -7.35
C ILE A 460 49.63 50.14 -6.89
N ASP A 461 48.47 50.41 -6.30
CA ASP A 461 48.13 51.73 -5.74
C ASP A 461 49.11 52.11 -4.62
N GLU A 462 49.39 51.18 -3.70
CA GLU A 462 50.37 51.39 -2.62
C GLU A 462 51.80 51.54 -3.16
N LEU A 463 52.16 50.77 -4.20
CA LEU A 463 53.45 50.90 -4.88
C LEU A 463 53.59 52.26 -5.54
N HIS A 464 52.55 52.73 -6.23
CA HIS A 464 52.53 54.02 -6.89
C HIS A 464 52.65 55.17 -5.88
N ASP A 465 51.84 55.17 -4.82
CA ASP A 465 51.89 56.18 -3.75
C ASP A 465 53.28 56.26 -3.08
N ARG A 466 53.96 55.12 -2.93
CA ARG A 466 55.31 55.06 -2.31
C ARG A 466 56.46 55.37 -3.26
N LEU A 467 56.27 55.23 -4.57
CA LEU A 467 57.23 55.66 -5.59
C LEU A 467 57.10 57.16 -5.90
N GLN A 468 56.04 57.82 -5.41
CA GLN A 468 55.94 59.28 -5.43
C GLN A 468 56.94 59.95 -4.46
N THR A 469 57.01 61.27 -4.59
CA THR A 469 57.99 62.18 -3.97
C THR A 469 58.24 61.95 -2.47
N ASP A 470 59.50 61.83 -2.04
CA ASP A 470 59.88 61.72 -0.62
C ASP A 470 59.35 62.94 0.18
N PRO A 471 58.47 62.74 1.18
CA PRO A 471 57.86 63.82 1.96
C PRO A 471 58.86 64.73 2.69
N ARG A 472 60.11 64.27 2.89
CA ARG A 472 61.16 65.03 3.59
C ARG A 472 62.11 65.78 2.66
N THR A 473 62.25 65.35 1.41
CA THR A 473 63.28 65.88 0.49
C THR A 473 62.74 66.39 -0.85
N GLY A 474 61.47 66.14 -1.18
CA GLY A 474 60.85 66.64 -2.40
C GLY A 474 61.40 66.00 -3.69
N LYS A 475 62.14 64.88 -3.59
CA LYS A 475 62.70 64.15 -4.74
C LYS A 475 61.93 62.85 -5.00
N GLN A 476 61.77 62.50 -6.27
CA GLN A 476 61.22 61.21 -6.68
C GLN A 476 62.10 60.06 -6.16
N LEU A 477 61.48 59.08 -5.51
CA LEU A 477 62.14 57.88 -5.02
C LEU A 477 62.39 56.94 -6.22
N ARG A 478 63.66 56.66 -6.51
CA ARG A 478 64.08 55.79 -7.63
C ARG A 478 64.34 54.34 -7.21
N SER A 479 64.08 53.97 -5.96
CA SER A 479 64.20 52.60 -5.48
C SER A 479 63.32 52.37 -4.25
N LEU A 480 62.86 51.13 -4.08
CA LEU A 480 62.09 50.73 -2.92
C LEU A 480 63.03 50.37 -1.76
N SER A 481 62.86 51.02 -0.61
CA SER A 481 63.55 50.62 0.61
C SER A 481 62.97 49.31 1.17
N ALA A 482 63.78 48.54 1.92
CA ALA A 482 63.30 47.33 2.60
C ALA A 482 62.09 47.61 3.51
N GLN A 483 62.04 48.78 4.14
CA GLN A 483 60.92 49.23 4.97
C GLN A 483 59.64 49.47 4.15
N SER A 484 59.76 49.94 2.91
CA SER A 484 58.62 50.17 2.02
C SER A 484 58.05 48.84 1.50
N ILE A 485 58.91 47.88 1.17
CA ILE A 485 58.50 46.53 0.77
C ILE A 485 57.74 45.83 1.91
N GLU A 486 58.22 45.97 3.15
CA GLU A 486 57.53 45.39 4.32
C GLU A 486 56.18 46.08 4.59
N ALA A 487 56.08 47.39 4.37
CA ALA A 487 54.82 48.11 4.49
C ALA A 487 53.80 47.66 3.42
N ILE A 488 54.22 47.49 2.16
CA ILE A 488 53.38 46.95 1.08
C ILE A 488 52.91 45.52 1.45
N ARG A 489 53.82 44.66 1.93
CA ARG A 489 53.50 43.32 2.43
C ARG A 489 52.40 43.37 3.49
N ALA A 490 52.50 44.30 4.45
CA ALA A 490 51.50 44.47 5.51
C ALA A 490 50.12 44.91 4.95
N THR A 491 50.08 45.82 3.97
CA THR A 491 48.84 46.24 3.30
C THR A 491 48.20 45.08 2.53
N LEU A 492 48.99 44.32 1.76
CA LEU A 492 48.52 43.14 1.02
C LEU A 492 47.98 42.05 1.93
N ASN A 493 48.66 41.74 3.03
CA ASN A 493 48.20 40.81 4.05
C ASN A 493 46.89 41.28 4.70
N SER A 494 46.69 42.59 4.86
CA SER A 494 45.43 43.14 5.35
C SER A 494 44.29 42.96 4.33
N SER A 495 44.58 43.11 3.03
CA SER A 495 43.60 42.85 1.96
C SER A 495 43.21 41.37 1.89
N LEU A 496 44.19 40.48 1.99
CA LEU A 496 43.98 39.03 2.08
C LEU A 496 42.99 38.65 3.20
N VAL A 497 43.16 39.23 4.39
CA VAL A 497 42.27 38.97 5.53
C VAL A 497 40.85 39.42 5.22
N ARG A 498 40.66 40.61 4.60
CA ARG A 498 39.33 41.12 4.22
C ARG A 498 38.67 40.23 3.17
N GLU A 499 39.40 39.81 2.14
CA GLU A 499 38.88 38.92 1.11
C GLU A 499 38.51 37.55 1.69
N THR A 500 39.38 36.99 2.55
CA THR A 500 39.10 35.72 3.24
C THR A 500 37.85 35.84 4.13
N GLN A 501 37.65 36.97 4.81
CA GLN A 501 36.43 37.23 5.60
C GLN A 501 35.18 37.32 4.70
N SER A 502 35.28 37.99 3.56
CA SER A 502 34.19 38.12 2.58
C SER A 502 33.73 36.76 2.04
N LEU A 503 34.70 35.88 1.71
CA LEU A 503 34.45 34.51 1.26
C LEU A 503 33.73 33.68 2.34
N ASN A 504 34.14 33.81 3.61
CA ASN A 504 33.54 33.12 4.75
C ASN A 504 32.17 33.66 5.19
N LYS A 505 31.76 34.84 4.73
CA LYS A 505 30.46 35.42 5.07
C LYS A 505 29.32 34.43 4.76
N GLN A 506 28.30 34.36 5.61
CA GLN A 506 27.13 33.46 5.49
C GLN A 506 27.39 31.95 5.70
N MET A 507 28.65 31.50 5.76
CA MET A 507 28.97 30.09 6.09
C MET A 507 28.39 29.64 7.43
N VAL A 508 28.23 30.58 8.38
CA VAL A 508 27.60 30.35 9.69
C VAL A 508 26.16 29.82 9.58
N LEU A 509 25.40 30.19 8.55
CA LEU A 509 24.02 29.72 8.36
C LEU A 509 23.99 28.22 8.04
N LEU A 510 24.98 27.72 7.32
CA LEU A 510 25.13 26.28 7.07
C LEU A 510 25.47 25.56 8.38
N THR A 511 26.36 26.12 9.21
CA THR A 511 26.70 25.56 10.52
C THR A 511 25.49 25.50 11.46
N ILE A 512 24.63 26.53 11.45
CA ILE A 512 23.37 26.54 12.19
C ILE A 512 22.41 25.46 11.68
N ALA A 513 22.33 25.23 10.36
CA ALA A 513 21.51 24.15 9.82
C ALA A 513 22.04 22.75 10.17
N ILE A 514 23.37 22.57 10.18
CA ILE A 514 24.04 21.30 10.53
C ILE A 514 23.78 20.92 11.99
N SER A 515 23.96 21.86 12.93
CA SER A 515 23.76 21.58 14.35
C SER A 515 22.29 21.72 14.77
N GLY A 516 21.58 22.72 14.27
CA GLY A 516 20.20 23.02 14.63
C GLY A 516 19.18 22.03 14.06
N GLY A 517 19.38 21.51 12.84
CA GLY A 517 18.48 20.55 12.19
C GLY A 517 18.17 19.33 13.05
N PRO A 518 19.19 18.57 13.49
CA PRO A 518 18.98 17.37 14.29
C PRO A 518 18.36 17.68 15.66
N PHE A 519 18.73 18.79 16.30
CA PHE A 519 18.17 19.17 17.61
C PHE A 519 16.69 19.57 17.52
N ILE A 520 16.30 20.33 16.48
CA ILE A 520 14.90 20.68 16.23
C ILE A 520 14.09 19.42 15.91
N GLY A 521 14.63 18.50 15.11
CA GLY A 521 13.99 17.21 14.82
C GLY A 521 13.79 16.35 16.08
N LEU A 522 14.82 16.24 16.92
CA LEU A 522 14.76 15.51 18.19
C LEU A 522 13.72 16.11 19.14
N LEU A 523 13.64 17.45 19.24
CA LEU A 523 12.60 18.14 20.00
C LEU A 523 11.20 17.72 19.51
N GLY A 524 10.97 17.69 18.20
CA GLY A 524 9.71 17.23 17.62
C GLY A 524 9.35 15.80 18.02
N THR A 525 10.33 14.89 18.04
CA THR A 525 10.10 13.51 18.50
C THR A 525 9.76 13.44 19.98
N VAL A 526 10.49 14.15 20.84
CA VAL A 526 10.22 14.17 22.29
C VAL A 526 8.82 14.69 22.58
N VAL A 527 8.43 15.81 21.95
CA VAL A 527 7.09 16.40 22.10
C VAL A 527 6.01 15.47 21.55
N GLY A 528 6.20 14.88 20.37
CA GLY A 528 5.22 13.98 19.76
C GLY A 528 4.97 12.71 20.57
N VAL A 529 6.03 12.09 21.08
CA VAL A 529 5.92 10.92 21.97
C VAL A 529 5.22 11.31 23.28
N MET A 530 5.57 12.46 23.88
CA MET A 530 4.93 12.96 25.09
C MET A 530 3.41 13.15 24.91
N ILE A 531 2.99 13.76 23.80
CA ILE A 531 1.56 13.97 23.49
C ILE A 531 0.84 12.63 23.26
N THR A 532 1.49 11.70 22.54
CA THR A 532 0.94 10.37 22.29
C THR A 532 0.65 9.64 23.61
N PHE A 533 1.58 9.68 24.57
CA PHE A 533 1.36 9.08 25.90
C PHE A 533 0.32 9.82 26.74
N ALA A 534 0.24 11.16 26.63
CA ALA A 534 -0.80 11.93 27.32
C ALA A 534 -2.21 11.58 26.83
N ALA A 535 -2.38 11.35 25.53
CA ALA A 535 -3.65 10.92 24.94
C ALA A 535 -4.10 9.54 25.43
N VAL A 536 -3.16 8.58 25.54
CA VAL A 536 -3.44 7.24 26.10
C VAL A 536 -3.84 7.33 27.56
N ALA A 537 -3.14 8.14 28.36
CA ALA A 537 -3.46 8.33 29.77
C ALA A 537 -4.87 8.93 29.95
N ALA A 538 -5.31 9.81 29.05
CA ALA A 538 -6.66 10.37 29.06
C ALA A 538 -7.74 9.36 28.61
N ALA A 539 -7.41 8.43 27.72
CA ALA A 539 -8.34 7.44 27.19
C ALA A 539 -8.61 6.25 28.15
N GLY A 540 -7.72 6.01 29.11
CA GLY A 540 -7.89 4.97 30.14
C GLY A 540 -7.64 3.52 29.69
N GLU A 541 -7.46 3.27 28.39
CA GLU A 541 -7.13 1.96 27.83
C GLU A 541 -5.85 2.02 26.98
N VAL A 542 -4.95 1.05 27.17
CA VAL A 542 -3.70 0.96 26.42
C VAL A 542 -3.90 0.12 25.16
N ASN A 543 -4.20 0.78 24.04
CA ASN A 543 -4.28 0.15 22.73
C ASN A 543 -3.04 0.46 21.89
N VAL A 544 -2.20 -0.55 21.64
CA VAL A 544 -0.94 -0.40 20.85
C VAL A 544 -1.21 0.13 19.45
N ASN A 545 -2.34 -0.25 18.82
CA ASN A 545 -2.72 0.21 17.49
C ASN A 545 -3.07 1.70 17.46
N ALA A 546 -3.52 2.27 18.58
CA ALA A 546 -3.78 3.71 18.70
C ALA A 546 -2.50 4.53 18.93
N ILE A 547 -1.45 3.91 19.46
CA ILE A 547 -0.17 4.55 19.81
C ILE A 547 0.81 4.55 18.63
N ALA A 548 0.81 3.46 17.85
CA ALA A 548 1.78 3.25 16.77
C ALA A 548 1.84 4.40 15.74
N PRO A 549 0.71 4.99 15.28
CA PRO A 549 0.76 6.12 14.37
C PRO A 549 1.41 7.37 14.98
N GLY A 550 1.11 7.67 16.25
CA GLY A 550 1.65 8.85 16.95
C GLY A 550 3.16 8.78 17.16
N ILE A 551 3.69 7.61 17.54
CA ILE A 551 5.14 7.39 17.67
C ILE A 551 5.83 7.45 16.31
N SER A 552 5.26 6.82 15.27
CA SER A 552 5.83 6.83 13.93
C SER A 552 5.90 8.25 13.35
N ALA A 553 4.84 9.03 13.54
CA ALA A 553 4.81 10.44 13.15
C ALA A 553 5.83 11.29 13.93
N ALA A 554 6.00 11.04 15.23
CA ALA A 554 7.01 11.73 16.04
C ALA A 554 8.43 11.47 15.51
N LEU A 555 8.73 10.25 15.07
CA LEU A 555 10.04 9.90 14.46
C LEU A 555 10.28 10.60 13.12
N ALA A 556 9.23 10.92 12.36
CA ALA A 556 9.35 11.64 11.09
C ALA A 556 9.99 13.02 11.25
N ALA A 557 9.75 13.71 12.37
CA ALA A 557 10.37 15.01 12.66
C ALA A 557 11.91 14.91 12.80
N THR A 558 12.42 13.85 13.43
CA THR A 558 13.88 13.61 13.52
C THR A 558 14.48 13.30 12.16
N VAL A 559 13.79 12.47 11.36
CA VAL A 559 14.23 12.17 9.99
C VAL A 559 14.28 13.44 9.14
N ALA A 560 13.27 14.31 9.25
CA ALA A 560 13.29 15.61 8.59
C ALA A 560 14.48 16.47 9.04
N GLY A 561 14.80 16.49 10.34
CA GLY A 561 15.96 17.22 10.87
C GLY A 561 17.30 16.75 10.29
N LEU A 562 17.47 15.43 10.16
CA LEU A 562 18.64 14.84 9.51
C LEU A 562 18.70 15.16 8.01
N PHE A 563 17.54 15.18 7.34
CA PHE A 563 17.45 15.53 5.93
C PHE A 563 17.88 16.99 5.65
N VAL A 564 17.70 17.90 6.62
CA VAL A 564 18.24 19.27 6.53
C VAL A 564 19.75 19.31 6.82
N ALA A 565 20.21 18.58 7.83
CA ALA A 565 21.58 18.65 8.34
C ALA A 565 22.62 18.03 7.41
N ILE A 566 22.30 16.86 6.83
CA ILE A 566 23.27 16.08 6.03
C ILE A 566 23.70 16.84 4.77
N PRO A 567 22.81 17.37 3.91
CA PRO A 567 23.21 18.16 2.75
C PRO A 567 23.98 19.42 3.15
N ALA A 568 23.55 20.09 4.23
CA ALA A 568 24.23 21.28 4.74
C ALA A 568 25.68 20.98 5.16
N LEU A 569 25.93 19.82 5.76
CA LEU A 569 27.27 19.37 6.17
C LEU A 569 28.20 19.17 4.97
N PHE A 570 27.73 18.45 3.95
CA PHE A 570 28.51 18.25 2.73
C PHE A 570 28.77 19.58 2.00
N GLY A 571 27.75 20.43 1.90
CA GLY A 571 27.88 21.77 1.31
C GLY A 571 28.89 22.64 2.06
N TYR A 572 28.80 22.71 3.37
CA TYR A 572 29.73 23.47 4.21
C TYR A 572 31.18 22.97 4.05
N ASN A 573 31.41 21.66 4.14
CA ASN A 573 32.76 21.11 4.01
C ASN A 573 33.35 21.36 2.62
N TYR A 574 32.55 21.23 1.56
CA TYR A 574 32.99 21.54 0.20
C TYR A 574 33.38 23.02 0.06
N LEU A 575 32.51 23.93 0.47
CA LEU A 575 32.77 25.37 0.39
C LEU A 575 33.96 25.78 1.26
N LEU A 576 34.10 25.21 2.46
CA LEU A 576 35.22 25.48 3.35
C LEU A 576 36.57 25.11 2.71
N THR A 577 36.65 23.94 2.06
CA THR A 577 37.85 23.55 1.32
C THR A 577 38.16 24.53 0.19
N ARG A 578 37.15 24.94 -0.57
CA ARG A 578 37.33 25.92 -1.67
C ARG A 578 37.77 27.30 -1.18
N VAL A 579 37.24 27.78 -0.06
CA VAL A 579 37.69 29.04 0.55
C VAL A 579 39.15 28.94 1.00
N LYS A 580 39.56 27.78 1.55
CA LYS A 580 40.95 27.53 1.95
C LYS A 580 41.89 27.47 0.74
N GLU A 581 41.49 26.84 -0.36
CA GLU A 581 42.24 26.85 -1.63
C GLU A 581 42.45 28.29 -2.11
N CYS A 582 41.38 29.09 -2.22
CA CYS A 582 41.45 30.49 -2.63
C CYS A 582 42.33 31.33 -1.69
N SER A 583 42.24 31.11 -0.37
CA SER A 583 43.09 31.79 0.61
C SER A 583 44.57 31.44 0.43
N THR A 584 44.87 30.17 0.13
CA THR A 584 46.23 29.71 -0.14
C THR A 584 46.78 30.31 -1.43
N GLU A 585 45.97 30.38 -2.50
CA GLU A 585 46.32 31.05 -3.75
C GLU A 585 46.65 32.52 -3.54
N MET A 586 45.84 33.26 -2.77
CA MET A 586 46.10 34.65 -2.43
C MET A 586 47.40 34.82 -1.65
N HIS A 587 47.70 33.94 -0.68
CA HIS A 587 48.99 33.95 0.02
C HIS A 587 50.19 33.75 -0.92
N MET A 588 50.13 32.72 -1.79
CA MET A 588 51.21 32.44 -2.75
C MET A 588 51.39 33.60 -3.74
N PHE A 589 50.29 34.22 -4.16
CA PHE A 589 50.31 35.40 -5.02
C PHE A 589 51.01 36.59 -4.36
N ILE A 590 50.66 36.90 -3.09
CA ILE A 590 51.29 38.02 -2.36
C ILE A 590 52.81 37.84 -2.27
N GLU A 591 53.29 36.64 -1.90
CA GLU A 591 54.73 36.38 -1.86
C GLU A 591 55.38 36.52 -3.25
N SER A 592 54.76 35.95 -4.28
CA SER A 592 55.26 36.04 -5.66
C SER A 592 55.30 37.48 -6.17
N PHE A 593 54.28 38.28 -5.84
CA PHE A 593 54.18 39.69 -6.19
C PHE A 593 55.27 40.51 -5.50
N ILE A 594 55.48 40.31 -4.20
CA ILE A 594 56.53 40.99 -3.43
C ILE A 594 57.92 40.63 -3.96
N THR A 595 58.20 39.35 -4.24
CA THR A 595 59.48 38.92 -4.81
C THR A 595 59.75 39.58 -6.15
N ARG A 596 58.78 39.53 -7.08
CA ARG A 596 58.93 40.16 -8.40
C ARG A 596 59.07 41.69 -8.31
N MET A 597 58.35 42.33 -7.39
CA MET A 597 58.50 43.76 -7.12
C MET A 597 59.90 44.10 -6.60
N ALA A 598 60.42 43.33 -5.65
CA ALA A 598 61.76 43.54 -5.10
C ALA A 598 62.86 43.32 -6.16
N GLU A 599 62.68 42.40 -7.10
CA GLU A 599 63.61 42.12 -8.20
C GLU A 599 63.60 43.25 -9.26
N ASN A 600 62.40 43.70 -9.69
CA ASN A 600 62.28 44.66 -10.78
C ASN A 600 62.57 46.11 -10.36
N TYR A 601 62.30 46.50 -9.11
CA TYR A 601 62.45 47.88 -8.64
C TYR A 601 63.73 48.13 -7.82
N ASN A 602 64.65 47.17 -7.77
CA ASN A 602 66.02 47.35 -7.26
C ASN A 602 67.06 47.57 -8.38
N ASN A 603 66.67 47.51 -9.67
CA ASN A 603 67.59 47.71 -10.79
C ASN A 603 67.33 49.08 -11.46
N PRO A 604 68.30 50.04 -11.45
CA PRO A 604 68.09 51.41 -11.95
C PRO A 604 67.73 51.50 -13.44
N ALA A 605 67.91 50.45 -14.24
CA ALA A 605 67.54 50.42 -15.66
C ALA A 605 66.04 50.14 -15.93
N ALA A 606 65.31 49.54 -14.98
CA ALA A 606 63.90 49.17 -15.16
C ALA A 606 62.91 50.34 -14.89
N LEU A 607 63.39 51.42 -14.27
CA LEU A 607 62.57 52.57 -13.84
C LEU A 607 62.26 53.61 -14.94
N HIS A 608 62.84 53.50 -16.13
CA HIS A 608 62.60 54.46 -17.22
C HIS A 608 61.24 54.27 -17.93
N ALA A 609 60.52 53.17 -17.68
CA ALA A 609 59.28 52.86 -18.40
C ALA A 609 57.99 53.41 -17.74
N ILE A 610 58.04 53.86 -16.48
CA ILE A 610 56.85 54.31 -15.72
C ILE A 610 56.93 55.80 -15.34
N ALA A 611 58.10 56.43 -15.45
CA ALA A 611 58.28 57.84 -15.07
C ALA A 611 57.96 58.85 -16.19
N ASP A 612 57.66 58.40 -17.42
CA ASP A 612 57.38 59.23 -18.59
C ASP A 612 55.90 59.21 -19.06
N GLU A 613 54.98 58.69 -18.23
CA GLU A 613 53.53 59.00 -18.28
C GLU A 613 53.12 59.73 -16.99
#